data_AF-A0A672SW09-F1
#
_entry.id   AF-A0A672SW09-F1
#
_cell.length_a   1.000
_cell.length_b   1.000
_cell.length_c   1.000
_cell.angle_alpha   90.00
_cell.angle_beta   90.00
_cell.angle_gamma   90.00
#
_symmetry.space_group_name_H-M   'P 1'
#
loop_
_entity.id
_entity.type
_entity.pdbx_description
1 polymer ?
#
loop_
_entity_poly.entity_id
_entity_poly.type
_entity_poly.pdbx_seq_one_letter_code
_entity_poly.pdbx_strand_id
1 'polypeptide(L)'
;MSVDGPRTSVFTFQSAVHSHHVLRSLEELRQKQLLCDVTVEVERRSFRAHSSVLASCSGYFYTRLTNHSRPNLTVRLPEEVTVEGFEPLLQFAYTAKLHFTKENILEIHRCAEFLGFQNLDKACFEFLVPKFSDGSGTSTKNRMAAQRCRKRKLDCIYRLEGEIKKLVYLFVISTESKITCVFEWS
;
A
#
# COMPACT_ATOMS: atom_id res chain seq x y z
N MET A 1 54.35 15.74 3.09
CA MET A 1 53.35 16.48 2.30
C MET A 1 52.21 15.53 2.02
N SER A 2 51.10 15.66 2.75
CA SER A 2 49.92 14.81 2.58
C SER A 2 49.12 15.31 1.39
N VAL A 3 49.02 14.50 0.34
CA VAL A 3 48.26 14.83 -0.87
C VAL A 3 46.80 14.56 -0.55
N ASP A 4 46.05 15.61 -0.23
CA ASP A 4 44.59 15.54 -0.04
C ASP A 4 43.99 15.26 -1.43
N GLY A 5 43.50 14.04 -1.64
CA GLY A 5 42.86 13.64 -2.90
C GLY A 5 41.61 14.47 -3.18
N PRO A 6 41.19 14.64 -4.45
CA PRO A 6 40.04 15.46 -4.78
C PRO A 6 38.81 14.92 -4.05
N ARG A 7 38.26 15.72 -3.14
CA ARG A 7 36.99 15.44 -2.46
C ARG A 7 35.88 15.47 -3.50
N THR A 8 35.55 14.33 -4.09
CA THR A 8 34.41 14.20 -4.99
C THR A 8 33.13 14.25 -4.17
N SER A 9 32.37 15.33 -4.33
CA SER A 9 31.03 15.44 -3.76
C SER A 9 30.06 14.54 -4.52
N VAL A 10 29.38 13.65 -3.81
CA VAL A 10 28.32 12.79 -4.34
C VAL A 10 26.97 13.45 -4.09
N PHE A 11 26.15 13.57 -5.13
CA PHE A 11 24.78 14.07 -5.04
C PHE A 11 23.79 12.96 -5.37
N THR A 12 22.72 12.84 -4.57
CA THR A 12 21.68 11.82 -4.75
C THR A 12 20.35 12.48 -5.06
N PHE A 13 19.70 12.04 -6.14
CA PHE A 13 18.33 12.39 -6.46
C PHE A 13 17.44 11.15 -6.32
N GLN A 14 16.31 11.27 -5.62
CA GLN A 14 15.34 10.20 -5.44
C GLN A 14 13.96 10.66 -5.90
N SER A 15 13.38 9.97 -6.87
CA SER A 15 12.02 10.22 -7.34
C SER A 15 11.01 9.40 -6.54
N ALA A 16 10.05 10.08 -5.91
CA ALA A 16 8.97 9.42 -5.16
C ALA A 16 7.94 8.71 -6.06
N VAL A 17 7.86 9.07 -7.35
CA VAL A 17 6.83 8.56 -8.28
C VAL A 17 7.34 7.47 -9.21
N HIS A 18 8.66 7.26 -9.27
CA HIS A 18 9.28 6.36 -10.24
C HIS A 18 8.80 4.90 -10.06
N SER A 19 8.76 4.39 -8.83
CA SER A 19 8.28 3.03 -8.54
C SER A 19 6.83 2.82 -8.96
N HIS A 20 5.96 3.81 -8.74
CA HIS A 20 4.56 3.76 -9.17
C HIS A 20 4.43 3.71 -10.70
N HIS A 21 5.22 4.52 -11.42
CA HIS A 21 5.22 4.50 -12.89
C HIS A 21 5.72 3.17 -13.47
N VAL A 22 6.79 2.61 -12.88
CA VAL A 22 7.30 1.29 -13.28
C VAL A 22 6.23 0.22 -13.08
N LEU A 23 5.60 0.20 -11.90
CA LEU A 23 4.56 -0.79 -11.58
C LEU A 23 3.35 -0.68 -12.51
N ARG A 24 2.88 0.54 -12.79
CA ARG A 24 1.81 0.79 -13.78
C ARG A 24 2.19 0.28 -15.17
N SER A 25 3.42 0.53 -15.60
CA SER A 25 3.91 0.07 -16.91
C SER A 25 3.96 -1.47 -16.98
N LEU A 26 4.36 -2.14 -15.89
CA LEU A 26 4.34 -3.61 -15.81
C LEU A 26 2.93 -4.18 -15.89
N GLU A 27 1.93 -3.51 -15.31
CA GLU A 27 0.52 -3.90 -15.44
C GLU A 27 0.03 -3.76 -16.88
N GLU A 28 0.36 -2.66 -17.56
CA GLU A 28 0.02 -2.46 -18.97
C GLU A 28 0.66 -3.53 -19.88
N LEU A 29 1.91 -3.90 -19.61
CA LEU A 29 2.59 -4.99 -20.31
C LEU A 29 1.89 -6.33 -20.08
N ARG A 30 1.50 -6.62 -18.83
CA ARG A 30 0.77 -7.84 -18.47
C ARG A 30 -0.57 -7.94 -19.18
N GLN A 31 -1.34 -6.84 -19.23
CA GLN A 31 -2.63 -6.78 -19.92
C GLN A 31 -2.49 -7.04 -21.43
N LYS A 32 -1.41 -6.54 -22.03
CA LYS A 32 -1.06 -6.79 -23.44
C LYS A 32 -0.36 -8.14 -23.66
N GLN A 33 -0.12 -8.90 -22.58
CA GLN A 33 0.64 -10.16 -22.57
C GLN A 33 2.07 -10.04 -23.14
N LEU A 34 2.66 -8.85 -23.06
CA LEU A 34 4.02 -8.57 -23.49
C LEU A 34 5.00 -8.90 -22.37
N LEU A 35 6.15 -9.48 -22.73
CA LEU A 35 7.22 -9.87 -21.80
C LEU A 35 6.80 -10.84 -20.67
N CYS A 36 5.59 -11.36 -20.70
CA CYS A 36 5.13 -12.38 -19.77
C CYS A 36 5.87 -13.69 -20.09
N ASP A 37 6.58 -14.23 -19.10
CA ASP A 37 7.45 -15.41 -19.22
C ASP A 37 6.91 -16.62 -18.43
N VAL A 38 5.86 -16.41 -17.63
CA VAL A 38 5.18 -17.44 -16.84
C VAL A 38 3.67 -17.43 -17.09
N THR A 39 3.09 -18.63 -17.11
CA THR A 39 1.63 -18.85 -17.05
C THR A 39 1.29 -19.51 -15.72
N VAL A 40 0.41 -18.90 -14.94
CA VAL A 40 -0.13 -19.50 -13.71
C VAL A 40 -1.48 -20.12 -14.02
N GLU A 41 -1.63 -21.41 -13.80
CA GLU A 41 -2.89 -22.13 -13.94
C GLU A 41 -3.52 -22.30 -12.56
N VAL A 42 -4.75 -21.79 -12.41
CA VAL A 42 -5.55 -21.86 -11.18
C VAL A 42 -6.92 -22.38 -11.56
N GLU A 43 -7.30 -23.52 -10.98
CA GLU A 43 -8.52 -24.26 -11.36
C GLU A 43 -8.58 -24.49 -12.88
N ARG A 44 -9.48 -23.78 -13.58
CA ARG A 44 -9.67 -23.89 -15.05
C ARG A 44 -9.26 -22.61 -15.79
N ARG A 45 -8.60 -21.67 -15.13
CA ARG A 45 -8.16 -20.39 -15.70
C ARG A 45 -6.64 -20.32 -15.76
N SER A 46 -6.15 -19.62 -16.78
CA SER A 46 -4.74 -19.34 -16.97
C SER A 46 -4.47 -17.83 -16.91
N PHE A 47 -3.38 -17.46 -16.23
CA PHE A 47 -2.98 -16.08 -16.01
C PHE A 47 -1.53 -15.90 -16.49
N ARG A 48 -1.34 -15.10 -17.54
CA ARG A 48 0.01 -14.69 -17.98
C ARG A 48 0.54 -13.60 -17.06
N ALA A 49 1.80 -13.74 -16.66
CA ALA A 49 2.47 -12.81 -15.75
C ALA A 49 3.99 -12.78 -16.01
N HIS A 50 4.66 -11.85 -15.31
CA HIS A 50 6.11 -11.76 -15.22
C HIS A 50 6.60 -12.47 -13.95
N SER A 51 7.57 -13.36 -14.12
CA SER A 51 8.18 -14.15 -13.06
C SER A 51 8.84 -13.27 -12.00
N SER A 52 9.48 -12.18 -12.42
CA SER A 52 10.12 -11.21 -11.53
C SER A 52 9.15 -10.55 -10.55
N VAL A 53 7.95 -10.17 -11.03
CA VAL A 53 6.91 -9.56 -10.18
C VAL A 53 6.37 -10.59 -9.19
N LEU A 54 6.01 -11.79 -9.66
CA LEU A 54 5.49 -12.85 -8.79
C LEU A 54 6.50 -13.27 -7.72
N ALA A 55 7.77 -13.47 -8.10
CA ALA A 55 8.85 -13.82 -7.18
C ALA A 55 9.15 -12.72 -6.15
N SER A 56 8.91 -11.46 -6.49
CA SER A 56 9.10 -10.34 -5.56
C SER A 56 7.96 -10.23 -4.54
N CYS A 57 6.76 -10.68 -4.89
CA CYS A 57 5.57 -10.55 -4.04
C CYS A 57 5.26 -11.81 -3.23
N SER A 58 5.78 -12.99 -3.61
CA SER A 58 5.41 -14.27 -3.02
C SER A 58 6.60 -15.21 -2.86
N GLY A 59 6.79 -15.72 -1.64
CA GLY A 59 7.83 -16.70 -1.33
C GLY A 59 7.63 -18.04 -2.06
N TYR A 60 6.37 -18.44 -2.29
CA TYR A 60 6.04 -19.62 -3.08
C TYR A 60 6.53 -19.49 -4.52
N PHE A 61 6.17 -18.39 -5.20
CA PHE A 61 6.60 -18.15 -6.57
C PHE A 61 8.12 -17.95 -6.65
N TYR A 62 8.73 -17.25 -5.69
CA TYR A 62 10.18 -17.12 -5.62
C TYR A 62 10.87 -18.49 -5.67
N THR A 63 10.48 -19.40 -4.77
CA THR A 63 11.07 -20.74 -4.68
C THR A 63 10.76 -21.58 -5.92
N ARG A 64 9.55 -21.51 -6.45
CA ARG A 64 9.14 -22.34 -7.60
C ARG A 64 9.78 -21.89 -8.91
N LEU A 65 9.86 -20.59 -9.14
CA LEU A 65 10.38 -20.00 -10.38
C LEU A 65 11.92 -20.02 -10.43
N THR A 66 12.61 -19.80 -9.31
CA THR A 66 14.08 -19.85 -9.26
C THR A 66 14.62 -21.27 -9.49
N ASN A 67 13.90 -22.29 -9.05
CA ASN A 67 14.27 -23.69 -9.28
C ASN A 67 14.01 -24.17 -10.72
N HIS A 68 13.25 -23.41 -11.53
CA HIS A 68 12.81 -23.83 -12.86
C HIS A 68 13.19 -22.78 -13.91
N SER A 69 14.41 -22.87 -14.45
CA SER A 69 14.87 -22.06 -15.59
C SER A 69 14.38 -22.67 -16.91
N ARG A 70 13.12 -22.41 -17.28
CA ARG A 70 12.59 -22.77 -18.60
C ARG A 70 11.80 -21.61 -19.19
N PRO A 71 11.98 -21.30 -20.49
CA PRO A 71 11.13 -20.32 -21.17
C PRO A 71 9.68 -20.82 -21.20
N ASN A 72 8.72 -19.92 -20.94
CA ASN A 72 7.28 -20.21 -20.90
C ASN A 72 6.88 -21.24 -19.82
N LEU A 73 7.42 -21.09 -18.61
CA LEU A 73 7.09 -21.94 -17.48
C LEU A 73 5.58 -21.85 -17.17
N THR A 74 4.95 -23.02 -17.05
CA THR A 74 3.56 -23.11 -16.59
C THR A 74 3.54 -23.63 -15.15
N VAL A 75 3.00 -22.82 -14.24
CA VAL A 75 2.90 -23.12 -12.81
C VAL A 75 1.45 -23.44 -12.49
N ARG A 76 1.16 -24.72 -12.23
CA ARG A 76 -0.13 -25.18 -11.72
C ARG A 76 -0.20 -24.99 -10.21
N LEU A 77 -1.12 -24.16 -9.76
CA LEU A 77 -1.45 -24.02 -8.35
C LEU A 77 -2.35 -25.17 -7.90
N PRO A 78 -2.24 -25.60 -6.63
CA PRO A 78 -3.01 -26.71 -6.12
C PRO A 78 -4.46 -26.28 -5.82
N GLU A 79 -5.35 -27.24 -5.54
CA GLU A 79 -6.80 -27.02 -5.42
C GLU A 79 -7.20 -26.10 -4.26
N GLU A 80 -6.33 -25.94 -3.25
CA GLU A 80 -6.52 -25.01 -2.15
C GLU A 80 -6.47 -23.54 -2.58
N VAL A 81 -5.94 -23.25 -3.77
CA VAL A 81 -5.89 -21.91 -4.34
C VAL A 81 -7.00 -21.75 -5.36
N THR A 82 -8.00 -20.94 -5.01
CA THR A 82 -9.14 -20.62 -5.86
C THR A 82 -8.86 -19.43 -6.77
N VAL A 83 -9.55 -19.35 -7.92
CA VAL A 83 -9.49 -18.16 -8.79
C VAL A 83 -9.93 -16.91 -8.03
N GLU A 84 -10.98 -17.02 -7.21
CA GLU A 84 -11.55 -15.92 -6.43
C GLU A 84 -10.56 -15.35 -5.41
N GLY A 85 -9.71 -16.19 -4.82
CA GLY A 85 -8.64 -15.73 -3.94
C GLY A 85 -7.39 -15.25 -4.68
N PHE A 86 -6.99 -15.92 -5.77
CA PHE A 86 -5.74 -15.62 -6.48
C PHE A 86 -5.81 -14.36 -7.36
N GLU A 87 -6.90 -14.14 -8.08
CA GLU A 87 -7.01 -13.03 -9.03
C GLU A 87 -6.83 -11.65 -8.35
N PRO A 88 -7.43 -11.38 -7.18
CA PRO A 88 -7.16 -10.15 -6.42
C PRO A 88 -5.70 -10.00 -5.96
N LEU A 89 -5.05 -11.10 -5.60
CA LEU A 89 -3.63 -11.09 -5.19
C LEU A 89 -2.70 -10.78 -6.36
N LEU A 90 -3.01 -11.35 -7.54
CA LEU A 90 -2.31 -11.02 -8.77
C LEU A 90 -2.49 -9.54 -9.11
N GLN A 91 -3.70 -9.00 -9.02
CA GLN A 91 -3.94 -7.57 -9.23
C GLN A 91 -3.18 -6.71 -8.21
N PHE A 92 -3.13 -7.10 -6.95
CA PHE A 92 -2.37 -6.42 -5.91
C PHE A 92 -0.88 -6.36 -6.27
N ALA A 93 -0.29 -7.46 -6.75
CA ALA A 93 1.11 -7.51 -7.16
C ALA A 93 1.48 -6.48 -8.25
N TYR A 94 0.50 -6.09 -9.10
CA TYR A 94 0.71 -5.17 -10.22
C TYR A 94 0.15 -3.76 -10.02
N THR A 95 -0.61 -3.52 -8.94
CA THR A 95 -1.27 -2.22 -8.72
C THR A 95 -1.04 -1.64 -7.33
N ALA A 96 -0.49 -2.43 -6.41
CA ALA A 96 -0.42 -2.16 -4.98
C ALA A 96 -1.80 -1.92 -4.34
N LYS A 97 -2.88 -2.37 -4.98
CA LYS A 97 -4.27 -2.24 -4.50
C LYS A 97 -4.92 -3.60 -4.42
N LEU A 98 -5.41 -3.96 -3.24
CA LEU A 98 -6.18 -5.19 -3.04
C LEU A 98 -7.68 -4.84 -3.08
N HIS A 99 -8.38 -5.37 -4.09
CA HIS A 99 -9.83 -5.24 -4.20
C HIS A 99 -10.47 -6.51 -3.65
N PHE A 100 -11.40 -6.37 -2.70
CA PHE A 100 -12.09 -7.49 -2.07
C PHE A 100 -13.53 -7.11 -1.71
N THR A 101 -14.37 -8.12 -1.54
CA THR A 101 -15.74 -8.04 -1.06
C THR A 101 -15.87 -8.77 0.27
N LYS A 102 -17.05 -8.72 0.89
CA LYS A 102 -17.32 -9.44 2.15
C LYS A 102 -17.24 -10.97 1.96
N GLU A 103 -17.56 -11.43 0.76
CA GLU A 103 -17.68 -12.84 0.40
C GLU A 103 -16.30 -13.44 0.11
N ASN A 104 -15.42 -12.70 -0.58
CA ASN A 104 -14.14 -13.24 -1.07
C ASN A 104 -12.95 -13.02 -0.12
N ILE A 105 -13.06 -12.16 0.90
CA ILE A 105 -11.93 -11.78 1.76
C ILE A 105 -11.30 -12.97 2.48
N LEU A 106 -12.11 -13.97 2.86
CA LEU A 106 -11.64 -15.19 3.50
C LEU A 106 -10.80 -16.05 2.55
N GLU A 107 -11.26 -16.18 1.31
CA GLU A 107 -10.54 -16.94 0.26
C GLU A 107 -9.24 -16.25 -0.14
N ILE A 108 -9.27 -14.92 -0.28
CA ILE A 108 -8.06 -14.12 -0.53
C ILE A 108 -7.04 -14.32 0.59
N HIS A 109 -7.48 -14.29 1.86
CA HIS A 109 -6.58 -14.51 3.00
C HIS A 109 -5.93 -15.90 2.96
N ARG A 110 -6.73 -16.96 2.74
CA ARG A 110 -6.23 -18.34 2.63
C ARG A 110 -5.19 -18.47 1.52
N CYS A 111 -5.50 -17.92 0.34
CA CYS A 111 -4.58 -17.94 -0.80
C CYS A 111 -3.30 -17.14 -0.51
N ALA A 112 -3.40 -15.98 0.14
CA ALA A 112 -2.26 -15.15 0.49
C ALA A 112 -1.32 -15.86 1.48
N GLU A 113 -1.88 -16.52 2.49
CA GLU A 113 -1.12 -17.29 3.47
C GLU A 113 -0.43 -18.50 2.81
N PHE A 114 -1.18 -19.26 1.99
CA PHE A 114 -0.65 -20.43 1.29
C PHE A 114 0.48 -20.07 0.31
N LEU A 115 0.27 -19.03 -0.51
CA LEU A 115 1.25 -18.56 -1.49
C LEU A 115 2.36 -17.71 -0.84
N GLY A 116 2.25 -17.38 0.44
CA GLY A 116 3.20 -16.52 1.14
C GLY A 116 3.33 -15.14 0.51
N PHE A 117 2.20 -14.50 0.17
CA PHE A 117 2.18 -13.13 -0.32
C PHE A 117 2.65 -12.15 0.77
N GLN A 118 3.62 -11.31 0.42
CA GLN A 118 4.22 -10.32 1.32
C GLN A 118 3.52 -8.96 1.19
N ASN A 119 3.75 -8.06 2.15
CA ASN A 119 3.18 -6.70 2.18
C ASN A 119 1.65 -6.64 2.28
N LEU A 120 1.04 -7.75 2.67
CA LEU A 120 -0.33 -7.87 3.08
C LEU A 120 -0.32 -7.92 4.61
N ASP A 121 -0.59 -6.78 5.25
CA ASP A 121 -0.54 -6.68 6.70
C ASP A 121 -1.50 -7.70 7.32
N LYS A 122 -0.96 -8.66 8.09
CA LYS A 122 -1.75 -9.64 8.84
C LYS A 122 -2.80 -8.95 9.71
N ALA A 123 -2.43 -7.81 10.32
CA ALA A 123 -3.33 -6.97 11.10
C ALA A 123 -4.53 -6.42 10.29
N CYS A 124 -4.36 -6.19 8.98
CA CYS A 124 -5.44 -5.76 8.10
C CYS A 124 -6.47 -6.89 7.95
N PHE A 125 -6.00 -8.12 7.70
CA PHE A 125 -6.89 -9.29 7.62
C PHE A 125 -7.50 -9.66 8.96
N GLU A 126 -6.74 -9.63 10.05
CA GLU A 126 -7.25 -9.85 11.41
C GLU A 126 -8.31 -8.83 11.82
N PHE A 127 -8.27 -7.61 11.28
CA PHE A 127 -9.30 -6.59 11.51
C PHE A 127 -10.52 -6.73 10.60
N LEU A 128 -10.32 -7.15 9.35
CA LEU A 128 -11.36 -7.23 8.34
C LEU A 128 -12.16 -8.54 8.46
N VAL A 129 -11.48 -9.67 8.62
CA VAL A 129 -12.09 -11.01 8.66
C VAL A 129 -13.19 -11.10 9.72
N PRO A 130 -13.01 -10.68 10.99
CA PRO A 130 -14.06 -10.73 12.00
C PRO A 130 -15.28 -9.84 11.69
N LYS A 131 -15.09 -8.75 10.93
CA LYS A 131 -16.18 -7.84 10.54
C LYS A 131 -17.02 -8.39 9.39
N PHE A 132 -16.43 -9.27 8.60
CA PHE A 132 -17.07 -9.90 7.46
C PHE A 132 -17.59 -11.30 7.78
N SER A 133 -17.09 -11.93 8.85
CA SER A 133 -17.52 -13.26 9.28
C SER A 133 -18.79 -13.29 10.13
N ASP A 134 -19.33 -12.15 10.61
CA ASP A 134 -20.36 -12.19 11.65
C ASP A 134 -21.77 -11.72 11.24
N GLY A 135 -22.64 -12.71 11.08
CA GLY A 135 -24.08 -12.63 11.31
C GLY A 135 -24.49 -12.90 12.76
N SER A 136 -23.56 -12.98 13.74
CA SER A 136 -23.95 -13.21 15.14
C SER A 136 -22.99 -12.59 16.17
N GLY A 137 -23.27 -11.34 16.56
CA GLY A 137 -23.32 -11.03 17.99
C GLY A 137 -22.02 -10.73 18.76
N THR A 138 -21.18 -9.78 18.34
CA THR A 138 -20.23 -9.11 19.27
C THR A 138 -20.07 -7.58 19.04
N SER A 139 -21.07 -6.90 18.48
CA SER A 139 -20.95 -5.48 18.04
C SER A 139 -21.04 -4.36 19.10
N THR A 140 -21.30 -4.61 20.39
CA THR A 140 -21.72 -3.48 21.27
C THR A 140 -20.62 -2.87 22.16
N LYS A 141 -19.58 -3.62 22.58
CA LYS A 141 -18.58 -3.09 23.53
C LYS A 141 -17.44 -2.29 22.87
N ASN A 142 -16.92 -2.75 21.74
CA ASN A 142 -15.81 -2.07 21.04
C ASN A 142 -16.24 -0.78 20.31
N ARG A 143 -17.54 -0.64 20.00
CA ARG A 143 -18.07 0.53 19.31
C ARG A 143 -18.03 1.79 20.18
N MET A 144 -18.30 1.67 21.48
CA MET A 144 -18.23 2.82 22.41
C MET A 144 -16.79 3.27 22.67
N ALA A 145 -15.84 2.33 22.80
CA ALA A 145 -14.43 2.67 22.98
C ALA A 145 -13.84 3.36 21.73
N ALA A 146 -14.16 2.85 20.53
CA ALA A 146 -13.73 3.46 19.26
C ALA A 146 -14.39 4.83 19.01
N GLN A 147 -15.67 5.00 19.35
CA GLN A 147 -16.38 6.29 19.28
C GLN A 147 -15.75 7.32 20.22
N ARG A 148 -15.38 6.92 21.45
CA ARG A 148 -14.73 7.78 22.44
C ARG A 148 -13.32 8.19 22.02
N CYS A 149 -12.56 7.28 21.40
CA CYS A 149 -11.23 7.57 20.88
C CYS A 149 -11.29 8.53 19.66
N ARG A 150 -12.25 8.34 18.74
CA ARG A 150 -12.51 9.26 17.62
C ARG A 150 -12.93 10.65 18.10
N LYS A 151 -13.83 10.74 19.08
CA LYS A 151 -14.26 12.03 19.65
C LYS A 151 -13.09 12.81 20.27
N ARG A 152 -12.24 12.13 21.06
CA ARG A 152 -11.04 12.76 21.64
C ARG A 152 -10.04 13.21 20.57
N LYS A 153 -9.87 12.46 19.48
CA LYS A 153 -8.97 12.83 18.38
C LYS A 153 -9.49 14.06 17.61
N LEU A 154 -10.80 14.14 17.36
CA LEU A 154 -11.42 15.35 16.79
C LEU A 154 -11.35 16.55 17.73
N ASP A 155 -11.60 16.36 19.03
CA ASP A 155 -11.52 17.44 20.03
C ASP A 155 -10.09 18.01 20.11
N CYS A 156 -9.05 17.17 20.00
CA CYS A 156 -7.66 17.64 19.93
C CYS A 156 -7.39 18.44 18.64
N ILE A 157 -7.93 18.02 17.49
CA ILE A 157 -7.78 18.73 16.22
C ILE A 157 -8.46 20.11 16.31
N TYR A 158 -9.71 20.19 16.76
CA TYR A 158 -10.41 21.47 16.91
C TYR A 158 -9.76 22.40 17.94
N ARG A 159 -9.17 21.83 19.00
CA ARG A 159 -8.43 22.61 19.99
C ARG A 159 -7.14 23.19 19.40
N LEU A 160 -6.40 22.42 18.61
CA LEU A 160 -5.23 22.90 17.87
C LEU A 160 -5.60 23.95 16.81
N GLU A 161 -6.70 23.77 16.07
CA GLU A 161 -7.20 24.80 15.15
C GLU A 161 -7.58 26.09 15.88
N GLY A 162 -8.12 26.00 17.10
CA GLY A 162 -8.40 27.14 17.96
C GLY A 162 -7.13 27.86 18.42
N GLU A 163 -6.07 27.12 18.76
CA GLU A 163 -4.77 27.71 19.12
C GLU A 163 -4.05 28.32 17.93
N ILE A 164 -4.13 27.70 16.75
CA ILE A 164 -3.63 28.27 15.49
C ILE A 164 -4.37 29.56 15.17
N LYS A 165 -5.71 29.59 15.28
CA LYS A 165 -6.49 30.83 15.09
C LYS A 165 -6.13 31.92 16.10
N LYS A 166 -5.85 31.57 17.35
CA LYS A 166 -5.33 32.53 18.35
C LYS A 166 -3.95 33.05 17.99
N LEU A 167 -3.04 32.19 17.55
CA LEU A 167 -1.70 32.59 17.11
C LEU A 167 -1.77 33.49 15.88
N VAL A 168 -2.64 33.18 14.91
CA VAL A 168 -2.89 34.04 13.74
C VAL A 168 -3.51 35.36 14.17
N TYR A 169 -4.47 35.37 15.10
CA TYR A 169 -5.08 36.60 15.61
C TYR A 169 -4.09 37.47 16.41
N LEU A 170 -3.26 36.87 17.27
CA LEU A 170 -2.17 37.56 17.97
C LEU A 170 -1.08 38.05 17.00
N PHE A 171 -0.80 37.31 15.92
CA PHE A 171 0.11 37.75 14.88
C PHE A 171 -0.45 38.98 14.14
N VAL A 172 -1.74 38.97 13.79
CA VAL A 172 -2.45 40.11 13.19
C VAL A 172 -2.43 41.34 14.11
N ILE A 173 -2.75 41.18 15.40
CA ILE A 173 -2.69 42.27 16.40
C ILE A 173 -1.25 42.78 16.59
N SER A 174 -0.26 41.88 16.59
CA SER A 174 1.15 42.25 16.72
C SER A 174 1.69 42.98 15.49
N THR A 175 1.11 42.74 14.30
CA THR A 175 1.46 43.48 13.08
C THR A 175 0.70 44.81 12.97
N GLU A 176 -0.51 44.92 13.52
CA GLU A 176 -1.24 46.19 13.59
C GLU A 176 -0.68 47.15 14.65
N SER A 177 -0.04 46.63 15.71
CA SER A 177 0.64 47.46 16.73
C SER A 177 2.05 47.95 16.34
N LYS A 178 2.53 47.66 15.12
CA LYS A 178 3.80 48.19 14.58
C LYS A 178 3.68 48.87 13.20
N ILE A 179 2.46 49.05 12.69
CA ILE A 179 2.18 49.90 11.52
C ILE A 179 1.30 51.07 12.01
N THR A 180 1.88 51.87 12.89
CA THR A 180 1.42 53.24 13.19
C THR A 180 2.65 54.09 13.48
N CYS A 181 3.62 54.05 12.57
CA CYS A 181 4.65 55.08 12.47
C CYS A 181 5.03 55.26 10.99
N VAL A 182 4.84 56.50 10.53
CA VAL A 182 5.35 57.10 9.29
C VAL A 182 4.54 56.81 8.02
N PHE A 183 3.47 57.58 7.81
CA PHE A 183 3.20 58.25 6.53
C PHE A 183 2.31 59.48 6.76
N GLU A 184 2.96 60.58 7.16
CA GLU A 184 2.61 61.98 6.90
C GLU A 184 3.63 62.80 7.66
N TRP A 185 4.45 63.60 6.97
CA TRP A 185 4.97 64.92 7.34
C TRP A 185 5.97 65.36 6.26
N SER A 186 5.54 66.39 5.51
CA SER A 186 6.22 67.18 4.45
C SER A 186 6.01 66.74 3.01
#